data_AF-A0AA39J1I9-F1
#
_entry.id   AF-A0AA39J1I9-F1
#
_cell.length_a   1.000
_cell.length_b   1.000
_cell.length_c   1.000
_cell.angle_alpha   90.00
_cell.angle_beta   90.00
_cell.angle_gamma   90.00
#
_symmetry.space_group_name_H-M   'P 1'
#
loop_
_entity.id
_entity.type
_entity.pdbx_description
1 polymer ?
#
loop_
_entity_poly.entity_id
_entity_poly.type
_entity_poly.pdbx_seq_one_letter_code
_entity_poly.pdbx_strand_id
1 'polypeptide(L)'
;MSDEEYVNPLGPFLNESLLGTFCHGIYTCTLAVTLWSIASNKGRQTKARNTMILIIIILYISTTIYVAVTWNFTQYTFVKNGETVATAIQATISSSSSWLILHWSAGITSGINTTIADAIMIWRCWVIWGGRYETIV
;
A
#
# COMPACT_ATOMS: atom_id res chain seq x y z
N MET A 1 -38.80 -8.94 -6.35
CA MET A 1 -37.65 -8.22 -6.92
C MET A 1 -37.52 -6.96 -6.07
N SER A 2 -36.95 -7.13 -4.88
CA SER A 2 -37.11 -6.19 -3.76
C SER A 2 -35.90 -5.28 -3.65
N ASP A 3 -36.16 -4.00 -3.44
CA ASP A 3 -35.24 -2.86 -3.38
C ASP A 3 -34.17 -2.93 -2.25
N GLU A 4 -34.08 -4.06 -1.54
CA GLU A 4 -33.10 -4.34 -0.48
C GLU A 4 -31.71 -4.71 -1.03
N GLU A 5 -31.61 -5.10 -2.30
CA GLU A 5 -30.33 -5.41 -2.95
C GLU A 5 -29.55 -4.13 -3.33
N TYR A 6 -30.20 -2.97 -3.39
CA TYR A 6 -29.60 -1.73 -3.90
C TYR A 6 -28.85 -0.88 -2.84
N VAL A 7 -29.01 -1.18 -1.54
CA VAL A 7 -28.46 -0.31 -0.46
C VAL A 7 -27.84 -1.09 0.70
N ASN A 8 -27.22 -2.24 0.44
CA ASN A 8 -26.33 -2.89 1.42
C ASN A 8 -24.88 -2.44 1.18
N PRO A 9 -24.40 -1.33 1.80
CA PRO A 9 -23.03 -0.82 1.61
C PRO A 9 -21.94 -1.80 2.06
N LEU A 10 -22.33 -2.84 2.81
CA LEU A 10 -21.45 -3.86 3.34
C LEU A 10 -20.81 -4.75 2.26
N GLY A 11 -21.57 -5.15 1.23
CA GLY A 11 -21.09 -6.08 0.20
C GLY A 11 -19.92 -5.49 -0.62
N PRO A 12 -20.09 -4.29 -1.21
CA PRO A 12 -19.01 -3.59 -1.91
C PRO A 12 -17.79 -3.34 -1.04
N PHE A 13 -17.99 -2.96 0.23
CA PHE A 13 -16.90 -2.68 1.17
C PHE A 13 -16.06 -3.94 1.51
N LEU A 14 -16.70 -5.09 1.72
CA LEU A 14 -15.98 -6.36 1.86
C LEU A 14 -15.16 -6.71 0.63
N ASN A 15 -15.78 -6.59 -0.54
CA ASN A 15 -15.15 -6.95 -1.80
C ASN A 15 -13.94 -6.05 -2.08
N GLU A 16 -14.04 -4.74 -1.78
CA GLU A 16 -12.94 -3.79 -1.87
C GLU A 16 -11.78 -4.16 -0.94
N SER A 17 -12.05 -4.40 0.35
CA SER A 17 -11.02 -4.80 1.32
C SER A 17 -10.34 -6.13 0.94
N LEU A 18 -11.13 -7.09 0.46
CA LEU A 18 -10.63 -8.40 0.02
C LEU A 18 -9.72 -8.24 -1.21
N LEU A 19 -10.20 -7.52 -2.23
CA LEU A 19 -9.43 -7.23 -3.44
C LEU A 19 -8.13 -6.47 -3.09
N GLY A 20 -8.19 -5.48 -2.20
CA GLY A 20 -7.03 -4.75 -1.72
C GLY A 20 -6.00 -5.66 -1.04
N THR A 21 -6.46 -6.60 -0.21
CA THR A 21 -5.58 -7.58 0.45
C THR A 21 -4.94 -8.54 -0.55
N PHE A 22 -5.69 -9.00 -1.55
CA PHE A 22 -5.16 -9.84 -2.64
C PHE A 22 -4.10 -9.11 -3.47
N CYS A 23 -4.39 -7.86 -3.86
CA CYS A 23 -3.44 -7.00 -4.57
C CYS A 23 -2.16 -6.77 -3.74
N HIS A 24 -2.30 -6.56 -2.43
CA HIS A 24 -1.15 -6.46 -1.53
C HIS A 24 -0.33 -7.75 -1.52
N GLY A 25 -0.98 -8.92 -1.52
CA GLY A 25 -0.33 -10.22 -1.68
C GLY A 25 0.57 -10.28 -2.92
N ILE A 26 0.06 -9.87 -4.08
CA ILE A 26 0.83 -9.81 -5.34
C ILE A 26 1.99 -8.81 -5.24
N TYR A 27 1.78 -7.67 -4.59
CA TYR A 27 2.81 -6.69 -4.32
C TYR A 27 3.95 -7.28 -3.47
N THR A 28 3.62 -8.07 -2.43
CA THR A 28 4.63 -8.74 -1.58
C THR A 28 5.51 -9.70 -2.39
N CYS A 29 4.91 -10.49 -3.29
CA CYS A 29 5.63 -11.42 -4.17
C CYS A 29 6.57 -10.67 -5.12
N THR A 30 6.11 -9.57 -5.70
CA THR A 30 6.90 -8.73 -6.60
C THR A 30 8.07 -8.09 -5.86
N LEU A 31 7.84 -7.58 -4.65
CA LEU A 31 8.88 -7.05 -3.77
C LEU A 31 9.92 -8.10 -3.39
N ALA A 32 9.49 -9.32 -3.07
CA ALA A 32 10.41 -10.41 -2.76
C ALA A 32 11.35 -10.73 -3.95
N VAL A 33 10.79 -10.81 -5.16
CA VAL A 33 11.58 -11.07 -6.38
C VAL A 33 12.55 -9.92 -6.69
N THR A 34 12.11 -8.68 -6.54
CA THR A 34 12.97 -7.50 -6.77
C THR A 34 14.10 -7.41 -5.73
N LEU A 35 13.80 -7.59 -4.45
CA LEU A 35 14.81 -7.64 -3.38
C LEU A 35 15.80 -8.78 -3.62
N TRP A 36 15.32 -9.96 -4.00
CA TRP A 36 16.16 -11.11 -4.33
C TRP A 36 17.09 -10.82 -5.51
N SER A 37 16.57 -10.19 -6.57
CA SER A 37 17.34 -9.79 -7.75
C SER A 37 18.45 -8.78 -7.39
N ILE A 38 18.11 -7.77 -6.59
CA ILE A 38 19.07 -6.75 -6.11
C ILE A 38 20.14 -7.39 -5.20
N ALA A 39 19.74 -8.31 -4.32
CA ALA A 39 20.65 -9.00 -3.41
C ALA A 39 21.59 -9.96 -4.14
N SER A 40 21.08 -10.70 -5.12
CA SER A 40 21.82 -11.70 -5.90
C SER A 40 22.85 -11.10 -6.84
N ASN A 41 22.71 -9.81 -7.19
CA ASN A 41 23.68 -9.13 -8.04
C ASN A 41 24.96 -8.80 -7.23
N LYS A 42 25.99 -9.65 -7.42
CA LYS A 42 27.31 -9.57 -6.75
C LYS A 42 28.21 -8.44 -7.27
N GLY A 43 27.81 -7.73 -8.33
CA GLY A 43 28.56 -6.58 -8.86
C GLY A 43 28.55 -5.40 -7.88
N ARG A 44 29.61 -5.27 -7.07
CA ARG A 44 29.97 -4.13 -6.20
C ARG A 44 28.79 -3.53 -5.42
N GLN A 45 28.58 -4.00 -4.18
CA GLN A 45 27.64 -3.37 -3.24
C GLN A 45 28.05 -1.92 -2.94
N THR A 46 27.51 -0.97 -3.70
CA THR A 46 27.60 0.46 -3.38
C THR A 46 26.69 0.76 -2.18
N LYS A 47 27.16 1.59 -1.25
CA LYS A 47 26.38 2.04 -0.08
C LYS A 47 24.97 2.55 -0.46
N ALA A 48 24.84 3.19 -1.62
CA ALA A 48 23.58 3.65 -2.20
C ALA A 48 22.53 2.52 -2.41
N ARG A 49 22.96 1.30 -2.76
CA ARG A 49 22.05 0.16 -2.99
C ARG A 49 21.41 -0.31 -1.69
N ASN A 50 22.18 -0.36 -0.60
CA ASN A 50 21.63 -0.71 0.71
C ASN A 50 20.66 0.35 1.22
N THR A 51 20.95 1.64 0.99
CA THR A 51 20.00 2.71 1.31
C THR A 51 18.69 2.56 0.55
N MET A 52 18.75 2.23 -0.75
CA MET A 52 17.56 1.98 -1.56
C MET A 52 16.75 0.78 -1.06
N ILE A 53 17.40 -0.32 -0.70
CA ILE A 53 16.74 -1.50 -0.12
C ILE A 53 16.05 -1.14 1.20
N LEU A 54 16.72 -0.39 2.08
CA LEU A 54 16.13 0.03 3.35
C LEU A 54 14.89 0.91 3.13
N ILE A 55 14.95 1.85 2.20
CA ILE A 55 13.80 2.68 1.82
C ILE A 55 12.65 1.76 1.39
N ILE A 56 12.88 0.85 0.43
CA ILE A 56 11.87 -0.10 -0.08
C ILE A 56 11.24 -0.94 1.05
N ILE A 57 12.04 -1.39 2.02
CA ILE A 57 11.53 -2.17 3.15
C ILE A 57 10.64 -1.31 4.07
N ILE A 58 11.07 -0.09 4.41
CA ILE A 58 10.28 0.83 5.25
C ILE A 58 8.91 1.12 4.61
N LEU A 59 8.90 1.28 3.29
CA LEU A 59 7.69 1.51 2.50
C LEU A 59 6.75 0.32 2.56
N TYR A 60 7.30 -0.87 2.33
CA TYR A 60 6.55 -2.10 2.41
C TYR A 60 5.90 -2.28 3.78
N ILE A 61 6.64 -1.98 4.86
CA ILE A 61 6.11 -2.02 6.23
C ILE A 61 4.95 -1.01 6.36
N SER A 62 5.11 0.21 5.87
CA SER A 62 4.05 1.24 5.92
C SER A 62 2.77 0.81 5.20
N THR A 63 2.89 0.30 3.97
CA THR A 63 1.73 -0.24 3.21
C THR A 63 1.11 -1.45 3.91
N THR A 64 1.94 -2.33 4.49
CA THR A 64 1.44 -3.51 5.21
C THR A 64 0.66 -3.12 6.47
N ILE A 65 1.11 -2.08 7.20
CA ILE A 65 0.36 -1.54 8.34
C ILE A 65 -1.00 -1.00 7.87
N TYR A 66 -1.06 -0.28 6.75
CA TYR A 66 -2.32 0.21 6.18
C TYR A 66 -3.29 -0.92 5.85
N VAL A 67 -2.83 -1.94 5.13
CA VAL A 67 -3.66 -3.10 4.77
C VAL A 67 -4.10 -3.86 6.03
N ALA A 68 -3.21 -4.01 7.02
CA ALA A 68 -3.55 -4.65 8.29
C ALA A 68 -4.61 -3.87 9.08
N VAL A 69 -4.52 -2.53 9.14
CA VAL A 69 -5.53 -1.69 9.81
C VAL A 69 -6.88 -1.79 9.09
N THR A 70 -6.87 -1.73 7.76
CA THR A 70 -8.07 -1.86 6.93
C THR A 70 -8.73 -3.22 7.14
N TRP A 71 -7.92 -4.30 7.12
CA TRP A 71 -8.41 -5.66 7.36
C TRP A 71 -8.97 -5.85 8.77
N ASN A 72 -8.30 -5.33 9.80
CA ASN A 72 -8.80 -5.38 11.18
C ASN A 72 -10.13 -4.64 11.33
N PHE A 73 -10.28 -3.48 10.67
CA PHE A 73 -11.53 -2.73 10.67
C PHE A 73 -12.65 -3.51 10.00
N THR A 74 -12.37 -4.13 8.84
CA THR A 74 -13.32 -5.05 8.19
C THR A 74 -13.67 -6.25 9.08
N GLN A 75 -12.72 -6.88 9.76
CA GLN A 75 -13.07 -7.96 10.69
C GLN A 75 -13.91 -7.46 11.88
N TYR A 76 -13.63 -6.27 12.40
CA TYR A 76 -14.43 -5.69 13.49
C TYR A 76 -15.88 -5.41 13.08
N THR A 77 -16.11 -4.90 11.86
CA THR A 77 -17.47 -4.59 11.39
C THR A 77 -18.25 -5.86 11.05
N PHE A 78 -17.63 -6.87 10.45
CA PHE A 78 -18.32 -8.08 9.99
C PHE A 78 -18.33 -9.24 10.99
N VAL A 79 -17.24 -9.48 11.72
CA VAL A 79 -17.13 -10.61 12.65
C VAL A 79 -17.69 -10.25 14.03
N LYS A 80 -17.43 -9.03 14.51
CA LYS A 80 -17.80 -8.62 15.87
C LYS A 80 -19.16 -7.92 15.97
N ASN A 81 -19.55 -7.16 14.94
CA ASN A 81 -20.80 -6.39 14.92
C ASN A 81 -21.76 -6.79 13.78
N GLY A 82 -21.51 -7.95 13.17
CA GLY A 82 -22.29 -8.49 12.04
C GLY A 82 -23.61 -9.15 12.43
N GLU A 83 -24.06 -9.06 13.69
CA GLU A 83 -25.33 -9.66 14.14
C GLU A 83 -26.53 -9.10 13.38
N THR A 84 -26.49 -7.84 12.91
CA THR A 84 -27.50 -7.26 12.03
C THR A 84 -26.85 -6.26 11.06
N VAL A 85 -27.41 -6.12 9.85
CA VAL A 85 -26.93 -5.12 8.86
C VAL A 85 -26.89 -3.70 9.46
N ALA A 86 -27.89 -3.35 10.28
CA ALA A 86 -27.96 -2.06 10.97
C ALA A 86 -26.81 -1.83 11.97
N THR A 87 -26.37 -2.85 12.72
CA THR A 87 -25.28 -2.71 13.70
C THR A 87 -23.92 -2.58 13.01
N ALA A 88 -23.73 -3.28 11.89
CA ALA A 88 -22.53 -3.16 11.06
C ALA A 88 -22.44 -1.80 10.34
N ILE A 89 -23.57 -1.28 9.85
CA ILE A 89 -23.65 0.09 9.30
C ILE A 89 -23.36 1.12 10.40
N GLN A 90 -23.98 0.98 11.58
CA GLN A 90 -23.75 1.88 12.70
C GLN A 90 -22.28 1.89 13.14
N ALA A 91 -21.63 0.73 13.21
CA ALA A 91 -20.22 0.61 13.55
C ALA A 91 -19.29 1.29 12.51
N THR A 92 -19.70 1.28 11.24
CA THR A 92 -18.98 1.96 10.16
C THR A 92 -19.10 3.48 10.27
N ILE A 93 -20.30 3.99 10.57
CA ILE A 93 -20.58 5.43 10.69
C ILE A 93 -20.03 6.01 12.01
N SER A 94 -20.09 5.27 13.12
CA SER A 94 -19.59 5.73 14.42
C SER A 94 -18.06 5.76 14.51
N SER A 95 -17.37 5.09 13.58
CA SER A 95 -15.90 4.98 13.57
C SER A 95 -15.22 6.15 12.84
N SER A 96 -15.68 7.37 13.09
CA SER A 96 -15.12 8.60 12.51
C SER A 96 -13.60 8.72 12.72
N SER A 97 -13.10 8.23 13.86
CA SER A 97 -11.67 8.15 14.16
C SER A 97 -10.92 7.14 13.26
N SER A 98 -11.51 5.97 12.98
CA SER A 98 -10.91 4.97 12.09
C SER A 98 -10.87 5.45 10.63
N TRP A 99 -11.90 6.17 10.17
CA TRP A 99 -11.90 6.75 8.83
C TRP A 99 -10.77 7.77 8.64
N LEU A 100 -10.52 8.61 9.64
CA LEU A 100 -9.41 9.55 9.62
C LEU A 100 -8.07 8.82 9.50
N ILE A 101 -7.86 7.76 10.28
CA ILE A 101 -6.65 6.93 10.23
C ILE A 101 -6.47 6.31 8.83
N LEU A 102 -7.54 5.80 8.22
CA LEU A 102 -7.52 5.26 6.86
C LEU A 102 -7.18 6.33 5.82
N HIS A 103 -7.74 7.53 5.95
CA HIS A 103 -7.47 8.65 5.05
C HIS A 103 -5.99 9.08 5.09
N TRP A 104 -5.43 9.26 6.29
CA TRP A 104 -4.01 9.62 6.44
C TRP A 104 -3.09 8.52 5.95
N SER A 105 -3.38 7.25 6.28
CA SER A 105 -2.55 6.13 5.85
C SER A 105 -2.59 5.89 4.34
N ALA A 106 -3.73 6.12 3.68
CA ALA A 106 -3.83 6.12 2.22
C ALA A 106 -3.02 7.28 1.61
N GLY A 107 -3.13 8.49 2.16
CA GLY A 107 -2.37 9.66 1.71
C GLY A 107 -0.86 9.47 1.84
N ILE A 108 -0.41 8.93 2.98
CA ILE A 108 1.01 8.60 3.21
C ILE A 108 1.45 7.52 2.21
N THR A 109 0.73 6.41 2.10
CA THR A 109 1.09 5.32 1.17
C THR A 109 1.20 5.80 -0.27
N SER A 110 0.25 6.62 -0.73
CA SER A 110 0.25 7.22 -2.07
C SER A 110 1.45 8.16 -2.26
N GLY A 111 1.68 9.06 -1.31
CA GLY A 111 2.78 10.02 -1.36
C GLY A 111 4.13 9.32 -1.43
N ILE A 112 4.33 8.27 -0.63
CA ILE A 112 5.62 7.60 -0.66
C ILE A 112 5.78 6.70 -1.89
N ASN A 113 4.72 6.03 -2.38
CA ASN A 113 4.78 5.30 -3.65
C ASN A 113 5.15 6.23 -4.84
N THR A 114 4.59 7.43 -4.86
CA THR A 114 4.92 8.46 -5.87
C THR A 114 6.39 8.87 -5.75
N THR A 115 6.87 9.12 -4.52
CA THR A 115 8.27 9.48 -4.26
C THR A 115 9.25 8.41 -4.75
N ILE A 116 8.90 7.13 -4.62
CA ILE A 116 9.73 6.03 -5.15
C ILE A 116 9.76 6.03 -6.67
N ALA A 117 8.58 6.17 -7.30
CA ALA A 117 8.48 6.17 -8.75
C ALA A 117 9.39 7.28 -9.33
N ASP A 118 9.34 8.46 -8.72
CA ASP A 118 10.19 9.60 -9.07
C ASP A 118 11.67 9.30 -8.79
N ALA A 119 11.99 8.72 -7.62
CA ALA A 119 13.37 8.36 -7.27
C ALA A 119 13.98 7.31 -8.23
N ILE A 120 13.21 6.31 -8.66
CA ILE A 120 13.63 5.31 -9.65
C ILE A 120 13.83 5.99 -11.00
N MET A 121 12.93 6.88 -11.41
CA MET A 121 13.05 7.60 -12.66
C MET A 121 14.31 8.48 -12.68
N ILE A 122 14.53 9.26 -11.62
CA ILE A 122 15.74 10.08 -11.43
C ILE A 122 17.00 9.21 -11.43
N TRP A 123 16.98 8.06 -10.75
CA TRP A 123 18.11 7.13 -10.74
C TRP A 123 18.42 6.57 -12.14
N ARG A 124 17.39 6.19 -12.90
CA ARG A 124 17.55 5.69 -14.28
C ARG A 124 18.12 6.79 -15.18
N CYS A 125 17.59 8.01 -15.07
CA CYS A 125 18.12 9.19 -15.78
C CYS A 125 19.59 9.47 -15.40
N TRP A 126 19.93 9.36 -14.12
CA TRP A 126 21.30 9.55 -13.62
C TRP A 126 22.28 8.52 -14.18
N VAL A 127 21.89 7.25 -14.20
CA VAL A 127 22.69 6.16 -14.77
C VAL A 127 22.89 6.35 -16.28
N ILE A 128 21.86 6.81 -17.01
CA ILE A 128 21.94 7.09 -18.45
C ILE A 128 22.91 8.23 -18.75
N TRP A 129 22.91 9.30 -17.94
CA TRP A 129 23.85 10.41 -18.08
C TRP A 129 25.28 10.11 -17.60
N GLY A 130 25.56 8.87 -17.16
CA GLY A 130 26.92 8.45 -16.78
C GLY A 130 27.52 9.25 -15.63
N GLY A 131 26.70 9.92 -14.82
CA GLY A 131 27.15 10.80 -13.72
C GLY A 131 27.91 12.06 -14.17
N ARG A 132 27.82 12.46 -15.45
CA ARG A 132 28.41 13.71 -15.93
C ARG A 132 27.29 14.70 -16.23
N TYR A 133 27.14 15.68 -15.36
CA TYR A 133 26.59 16.98 -15.74
C TYR A 133 27.61 17.61 -16.69
N GLU A 134 27.61 17.21 -17.96
CA GLU A 134 28.20 18.07 -18.97
C GLU A 134 27.30 19.30 -19.03
N THR A 135 27.66 20.29 -18.22
CA THR A 135 27.26 21.68 -18.42
C THR A 135 27.57 21.98 -19.86
N ILE A 136 26.52 22.09 -20.67
CA ILE A 136 26.60 22.60 -22.02
C ILE A 136 27.00 24.07 -21.83
N VAL A 137 28.30 24.34 -21.99
CA VAL A 137 28.85 25.70 -22.10
C VAL A 137 28.57 26.22 -23.49
#